data_AF-A0A060YNB0-F1
#
_entry.id   AF-A0A060YNB0-F1
#
_cell.length_a   1.000
_cell.length_b   1.000
_cell.length_c   1.000
_cell.angle_alpha   90.00
_cell.angle_beta   90.00
_cell.angle_gamma   90.00
#
_symmetry.space_group_name_H-M   'P 1'
#
loop_
_entity.id
_entity.type
_entity.pdbx_description
1 polymer ?
#
loop_
_entity_poly.entity_id
_entity_poly.type
_entity_poly.pdbx_seq_one_letter_code
_entity_poly.pdbx_strand_id
1 'polypeptide(L)' 'MATASSIAASIASKTKKKHFVAQKVKLFRASDPLLSVLMWGVNHSINELSHVQIPIMLMPDDFKAYSKIKVDNHLFNK' A
#
# COMPACT_ATOMS: atom_id res chain seq x y z
N MET A 1 35.52 -47.07 -18.81
CA MET A 1 35.97 -46.30 -17.63
C MET A 1 35.11 -45.05 -17.51
N ALA A 2 34.75 -44.72 -16.27
CA ALA A 2 33.78 -43.73 -15.78
C ALA A 2 33.73 -42.40 -16.58
N THR A 3 32.60 -41.67 -16.65
CA THR A 3 31.91 -41.07 -15.50
C THR A 3 30.45 -40.67 -15.81
N ALA A 4 29.53 -41.07 -14.93
CA ALA A 4 28.22 -40.46 -14.80
C ALA A 4 28.39 -39.11 -14.07
N SER A 5 27.98 -38.01 -14.70
CA SER A 5 27.85 -36.70 -14.04
C SER A 5 26.98 -35.76 -14.86
N SER A 6 25.75 -35.52 -14.42
CA SER A 6 25.06 -34.22 -14.51
C SER A 6 23.65 -34.29 -13.93
N ILE A 7 23.55 -34.66 -12.65
CA ILE A 7 22.42 -34.21 -11.84
C ILE A 7 22.77 -32.80 -11.38
N ALA A 8 21.79 -31.89 -11.45
CA ALA A 8 21.83 -30.51 -10.98
C ALA A 8 22.42 -29.45 -11.93
N ALA A 9 21.80 -29.29 -13.12
CA ALA A 9 21.77 -27.98 -13.76
C ALA A 9 20.69 -27.13 -13.04
N SER A 10 21.19 -26.28 -12.15
CA SER A 10 20.47 -25.22 -11.46
C SER A 10 19.55 -24.42 -12.39
N ILE A 11 18.24 -24.46 -12.11
CA ILE A 11 17.27 -23.50 -12.67
C ILE A 11 17.52 -22.16 -11.96
N ALA A 12 18.60 -21.48 -12.37
CA ALA A 12 18.83 -20.10 -11.99
C ALA A 12 17.77 -19.23 -12.70
N SER A 13 16.70 -18.89 -11.97
CA SER A 13 15.70 -17.94 -12.46
C SER A 13 16.38 -16.58 -12.63
N LYS A 14 16.75 -16.24 -13.87
CA LYS A 14 17.19 -14.90 -14.25
C LYS A 14 16.03 -13.94 -13.99
N THR A 15 16.02 -13.29 -12.82
CA THR A 15 15.07 -12.22 -12.53
C THR A 15 15.40 -11.06 -13.46
N LYS A 16 14.57 -10.87 -14.50
CA LYS A 16 14.61 -9.66 -15.32
C LYS A 16 14.45 -8.48 -14.37
N LYS A 17 15.49 -7.66 -14.22
CA LYS A 17 15.41 -6.38 -13.51
C LYS A 17 14.36 -5.54 -14.23
N LYS A 18 13.15 -5.53 -13.69
CA LYS A 18 12.05 -4.73 -14.22
C LYS A 18 12.35 -3.28 -13.86
N HIS A 19 12.34 -2.41 -14.86
CA HIS A 19 12.46 -0.97 -14.67
C HIS A 19 11.15 -0.46 -14.08
N PHE A 20 10.97 -0.64 -12.78
CA PHE A 20 9.87 -0.01 -12.07
C PHE A 20 10.14 1.49 -12.04
N VAL A 21 9.26 2.25 -12.67
CA VAL A 21 9.21 3.69 -12.48
C VAL A 21 8.96 3.90 -10.99
N ALA A 22 9.96 4.41 -10.28
CA ALA A 22 9.82 4.73 -8.86
C ALA A 22 8.68 5.74 -8.73
N GLN A 23 7.61 5.35 -8.05
CA GLN A 23 6.48 6.21 -7.79
C GLN A 23 6.96 7.37 -6.90
N LYS A 24 7.02 8.58 -7.46
CA LYS A 24 7.62 9.78 -6.84
C LYS A 24 6.83 10.38 -5.66
N VAL A 25 5.79 9.69 -5.17
CA VAL A 25 4.99 10.18 -4.03
C VAL A 25 5.61 9.64 -2.75
N LYS A 26 5.53 10.39 -1.64
CA LYS A 26 5.84 9.88 -0.31
C LYS A 26 4.87 8.75 0.01
N LEU A 27 5.31 7.52 -0.27
CA LEU A 27 4.53 6.33 0.04
C LEU A 27 4.57 6.13 1.56
N PHE A 28 3.41 5.94 2.16
CA PHE A 28 3.30 5.56 3.56
C PHE A 28 3.75 4.09 3.69
N ARG A 29 5.06 3.90 3.86
CA ARG A 29 5.69 2.58 4.04
C ARG A 29 6.29 2.52 5.44
N ALA A 30 5.73 1.65 6.26
CA ALA A 30 6.31 1.21 7.52
C ALA A 30 6.63 -0.29 7.42
N SER A 31 7.45 -0.79 8.34
CA SER A 31 7.70 -2.23 8.48
C SER A 31 6.43 -3.00 8.88
N ASP A 32 5.55 -2.36 9.66
CA ASP A 32 4.23 -2.88 10.01
C ASP A 32 3.17 -2.44 8.98
N PRO A 33 2.45 -3.38 8.33
CA PRO A 33 1.37 -3.05 7.42
C PRO A 33 0.24 -2.26 8.09
N LEU A 34 -0.08 -2.50 9.36
CA LEU A 34 -1.14 -1.76 10.06
C LEU A 34 -0.77 -0.29 10.23
N LEU A 35 0.48 -0.01 10.58
CA LEU A 35 0.98 1.35 10.69
C LEU A 35 0.97 2.08 9.33
N SER A 36 1.31 1.36 8.25
CA SER A 36 1.23 1.90 6.88
C SER A 36 -0.21 2.28 6.50
N VAL A 37 -1.18 1.42 6.83
CA VAL A 37 -2.62 1.69 6.62
C VAL A 37 -3.11 2.84 7.50
N LEU A 38 -2.66 2.94 8.76
CA LEU A 38 -3.01 4.04 9.65
C LEU A 38 -2.50 5.38 9.13
N MET A 39 -1.23 5.45 8.72
CA MET A 39 -0.63 6.67 8.15
C MET A 39 -1.37 7.10 6.88
N TRP A 40 -1.67 6.15 5.99
CA TRP A 40 -2.46 6.42 4.78
C TRP A 40 -3.89 6.87 5.13
N GLY A 41 -4.54 6.20 6.07
CA GLY A 41 -5.92 6.48 6.49
C GLY A 41 -6.06 7.86 7.12
N VAL A 42 -5.13 8.26 7.99
CA VAL A 42 -5.11 9.62 8.57
C VAL A 42 -4.93 10.66 7.47
N ASN A 43 -3.98 10.46 6.56
CA ASN A 43 -3.77 11.38 5.44
C ASN A 43 -5.02 11.48 4.54
N HIS A 44 -5.67 10.36 4.26
CA HIS A 44 -6.91 10.35 3.49
C HIS A 44 -8.03 11.10 4.22
N SER A 45 -8.28 10.81 5.50
CA SER A 45 -9.33 11.46 6.29
C SER A 45 -9.15 12.99 6.38
N ILE A 46 -7.93 13.48 6.57
CA ILE A 46 -7.66 14.93 6.63
C ILE A 46 -7.87 15.60 5.27
N ASN A 47 -7.42 14.95 4.19
CA ASN A 47 -7.64 15.48 2.84
C ASN A 47 -9.13 15.53 2.48
N GLU A 48 -9.91 14.50 2.83
CA GLU A 48 -11.35 14.50 2.62
C GLU A 48 -12.03 15.61 3.44
N LEU A 49 -11.67 15.73 4.74
CA LEU A 49 -12.24 16.75 5.62
C LEU A 49 -11.90 18.18 5.19
N SER A 50 -10.76 18.39 4.52
CA SER A 50 -10.38 19.69 3.96
C SER A 50 -11.33 20.18 2.85
N HIS A 51 -12.08 19.29 2.21
CA HIS A 51 -13.12 19.67 1.23
C HIS A 51 -14.48 19.91 1.89
N VAL A 52 -14.65 19.53 3.16
CA VAL A 52 -15.88 19.73 3.92
C VAL A 52 -15.82 21.07 4.66
N GLN A 53 -16.93 21.79 4.64
CA GLN A 53 -17.04 23.05 5.37
C GLN A 53 -17.02 22.80 6.88
N ILE A 54 -16.31 23.64 7.64
CA ILE A 54 -16.26 23.54 9.09
C ILE A 54 -17.61 24.01 9.66
N PRO A 55 -18.39 23.14 10.33
CA PRO A 55 -19.67 23.51 10.91
C PRO A 55 -19.48 24.41 12.14
N ILE A 56 -20.42 25.32 12.39
CA ILE A 56 -20.38 26.24 13.55
C ILE A 56 -20.64 25.48 14.86
N MET A 57 -21.50 24.46 14.81
CA MET A 57 -21.85 23.60 15.94
C MET A 57 -21.98 22.15 15.48
N LEU A 58 -21.72 21.21 16.39
CA LEU A 58 -21.92 19.78 16.15
C LEU A 58 -23.39 19.40 16.37
N MET A 59 -23.94 18.62 15.44
CA MET A 59 -25.27 18.05 15.53
C MET A 59 -25.23 16.66 16.20
N PRO A 60 -26.31 16.19 16.84
CA PRO A 60 -26.34 14.87 17.47
C PRO A 60 -25.99 13.71 16.52
N ASP A 61 -26.27 13.87 15.22
CA ASP A 61 -25.98 12.85 14.20
C ASP A 61 -24.48 12.75 13.87
N ASP A 62 -23.71 13.83 14.09
CA ASP A 62 -22.26 13.83 13.88
C ASP A 62 -21.56 12.84 14.83
N PHE A 63 -22.13 12.59 16.01
CA PHE A 63 -21.62 11.60 16.96
C PHE A 63 -21.84 10.15 16.54
N LYS A 64 -22.72 9.92 15.55
CA LYS A 64 -23.02 8.60 14.98
C LYS A 64 -22.40 8.42 13.59
N ALA A 65 -21.88 9.50 13.00
CA ALA A 65 -21.30 9.50 11.68
C ALA A 65 -19.97 8.73 11.65
N TYR A 66 -19.73 8.00 10.56
CA TYR A 66 -18.47 7.32 10.29
C TYR A 66 -18.21 7.27 8.78
N SER A 67 -16.93 7.24 8.41
CA SER A 67 -16.50 7.02 7.02
C SER A 67 -15.72 5.71 6.92
N LYS A 68 -16.05 4.88 5.93
CA LYS A 68 -15.40 3.58 5.67
C LYS A 68 -14.90 3.55 4.24
N ILE A 69 -13.63 3.18 4.07
CA ILE A 69 -13.00 3.01 2.75
C ILE A 69 -12.41 1.61 2.65
N LYS A 70 -12.59 0.99 1.48
CA LYS A 70 -11.94 -0.27 1.10
C LYS A 70 -11.03 -0.01 -0.11
N VAL A 71 -9.78 -0.46 -0.03
CA VAL A 71 -8.79 -0.30 -1.11
C VAL A 71 -8.31 -1.68 -1.55
N ASP A 72 -8.53 -2.01 -2.82
CA ASP A 72 -8.06 -3.24 -3.46
C ASP A 72 -7.02 -2.88 -4.53
N ASN A 73 -5.74 -3.17 -4.27
CA ASN A 73 -4.64 -2.86 -5.20
C ASN A 73 -4.24 -4.10 -6.01
N HIS A 74 -4.39 -4.07 -7.33
CA HIS A 74 -3.87 -5.12 -8.22
C HIS A 74 -2.58 -4.67 -8.90
N LEU A 75 -1.46 -5.33 -8.61
CA LEU A 75 -0.13 -5.03 -9.18
C LEU A 75 0.31 -3.56 -9.01
N PHE A 76 -0.22 -2.85 -8.01
CA PHE A 76 0.06 -1.45 -7.73
C PHE A 76 0.56 -1.27 -6.30
N ASN A 77 1.52 -0.37 -6.09
CA ASN A 77 2.03 0.05 -4.78
C ASN A 77 2.41 -1.11 -3.83
N LYS A 78 3.13 -2.13 -4.36
CA LYS A 78 3.69 -3.26 -3.59
C LYS A 78 4.87 -2.85 -2.73
#